data_AF-A0AAX4KZ57-F1
#
_entry.id   AF-A0AAX4KZ57-F1
#
_cell.length_a   1.000
_cell.length_b   1.000
_cell.length_c   1.000
_cell.angle_alpha   90.00
_cell.angle_beta   90.00
_cell.angle_gamma   90.00
#
_symmetry.space_group_name_H-M   'P 1'
#
loop_
_entity.id
_entity.type
_entity.pdbx_description
1 polymer ?
#
loop_
_entity_poly.entity_id
_entity_poly.type
_entity_poly.pdbx_seq_one_letter_code
_entity_poly.pdbx_strand_id
1 'polypeptide(L)'
;MINKKGIIIMTVFSIIYAILELGMRWDPSSMSNAPAWMKSVFTQTVSLYFYRILYILIFSFPSYLASSKLISIDTIWYLIYGSVAEDAIYWILDLRIPYSWAWFYPVYYGIPIDDVIGLVALFIIIKYKELRRKIWR
;
A
#
# COMPACT_ATOMS: atom_id res chain seq x y z
N MET A 1 10.88 0.97 -17.42
CA MET A 1 10.02 2.08 -17.86
C MET A 1 8.63 1.83 -17.30
N ILE A 2 7.95 2.84 -16.75
CA ILE A 2 6.55 2.66 -16.33
C ILE A 2 5.76 2.36 -17.60
N ASN A 3 5.02 1.26 -17.58
CA ASN A 3 4.37 0.71 -18.77
C ASN A 3 2.95 0.26 -18.42
N LYS A 4 2.13 0.13 -19.46
CA LYS A 4 0.71 -0.23 -19.32
C LYS A 4 0.51 -1.57 -18.61
N LYS A 5 1.36 -2.57 -18.89
CA LYS A 5 1.27 -3.90 -18.27
C LYS A 5 1.48 -3.82 -16.76
N GLY A 6 2.50 -3.08 -16.30
CA GLY A 6 2.79 -2.93 -14.88
C GLY A 6 1.68 -2.18 -14.14
N ILE A 7 1.09 -1.15 -14.75
CA ILE A 7 -0.09 -0.47 -14.20
C ILE A 7 -1.24 -1.47 -14.03
N ILE A 8 -1.58 -2.24 -15.08
CA ILE A 8 -2.65 -3.24 -15.02
C ILE A 8 -2.41 -4.26 -13.90
N ILE A 9 -1.18 -4.80 -13.79
CA ILE A 9 -0.82 -5.75 -12.72
C ILE A 9 -1.11 -5.13 -11.35
N MET A 10 -0.61 -3.92 -11.11
CA MET A 10 -0.79 -3.27 -9.82
C MET A 10 -2.24 -2.89 -9.54
N THR A 11 -2.98 -2.38 -10.52
CA THR A 11 -4.40 -2.04 -10.34
C THR A 11 -5.23 -3.28 -10.00
N VAL A 12 -5.06 -4.37 -10.77
CA VAL A 12 -5.79 -5.63 -10.53
C VAL A 12 -5.44 -6.18 -9.15
N PHE A 13 -4.16 -6.19 -8.79
CA PHE A 13 -3.72 -6.62 -7.47
C PHE A 13 -4.33 -5.77 -6.36
N SER A 14 -4.34 -4.44 -6.51
CA SER A 14 -4.90 -3.49 -5.55
C SER A 14 -6.39 -3.73 -5.32
N ILE A 15 -7.16 -3.96 -6.40
CA ILE A 15 -8.59 -4.30 -6.28
C ILE A 15 -8.78 -5.60 -5.50
N ILE A 16 -8.02 -6.65 -5.84
CA ILE A 16 -8.12 -7.95 -5.17
C ILE A 16 -7.77 -7.81 -3.69
N TYR A 17 -6.68 -7.08 -3.38
CA TYR A 17 -6.23 -6.91 -2.01
C TYR A 17 -7.21 -6.08 -1.18
N ALA A 18 -7.76 -4.98 -1.71
CA ALA A 18 -8.80 -4.19 -1.03
C ALA A 18 -10.02 -5.04 -0.65
N ILE A 19 -10.48 -5.91 -1.57
CA ILE A 19 -11.59 -6.84 -1.30
C ILE A 19 -11.23 -7.82 -0.18
N LEU A 20 -10.01 -8.36 -0.20
CA LEU A 20 -9.53 -9.26 0.85
C LEU A 20 -9.45 -8.53 2.20
N GLU A 21 -8.92 -7.32 2.21
CA GLU A 21 -8.69 -6.53 3.43
C GLU A 21 -9.99 -6.24 4.18
N LEU A 22 -11.11 -5.98 3.49
CA LEU A 22 -12.43 -5.82 4.12
C LEU A 22 -12.85 -7.02 5.00
N GLY A 23 -12.40 -8.23 4.64
CA GLY A 23 -12.68 -9.46 5.37
C GLY A 23 -11.61 -9.85 6.39
N MET A 24 -10.46 -9.18 6.40
CA MET A 24 -9.30 -9.59 7.19
C MET A 24 -9.30 -8.98 8.60
N ARG A 25 -9.00 -9.81 9.60
CA ARG A 25 -8.66 -9.36 10.95
C ARG A 25 -7.16 -9.42 11.14
N TRP A 26 -6.54 -8.24 11.14
CA TRP A 26 -5.09 -8.09 11.26
C TRP A 26 -4.55 -8.25 12.70
N ASP A 27 -5.43 -8.28 13.70
CA ASP A 27 -5.05 -8.55 15.08
C ASP A 27 -5.37 -10.00 15.46
N PRO A 28 -4.39 -10.92 15.41
CA PRO A 28 -4.63 -12.32 15.69
C PRO A 28 -4.91 -12.57 17.18
N SER A 29 -4.53 -11.65 18.09
CA SER A 29 -4.85 -11.75 19.52
C SER A 29 -6.34 -11.57 19.81
N SER A 30 -7.05 -10.83 18.94
CA SER A 30 -8.48 -10.53 19.05
C SER A 30 -9.37 -11.75 18.78
N MET A 31 -8.81 -12.85 18.27
CA MET A 31 -9.55 -14.09 18.05
C MET A 31 -9.86 -14.78 19.39
N SER A 32 -11.10 -15.22 19.57
CA SER A 32 -11.56 -15.85 20.83
C SER A 32 -10.74 -17.09 21.18
N ASN A 33 -10.36 -17.87 20.17
CA ASN A 33 -9.58 -19.10 20.25
C ASN A 33 -8.06 -18.89 20.17
N ALA A 34 -7.55 -17.64 20.20
CA ALA A 34 -6.12 -17.39 20.15
C ALA A 34 -5.40 -17.95 21.40
N PRO A 35 -4.26 -18.65 21.24
CA PRO A 35 -3.50 -19.18 22.36
C PRO A 35 -2.87 -18.05 23.20
N ALA A 36 -2.57 -18.34 24.47
CA ALA A 36 -2.08 -17.34 25.43
C ALA A 36 -0.82 -16.60 24.97
N TRP A 37 0.13 -17.31 24.35
CA TRP A 37 1.36 -16.71 23.82
C TRP A 37 1.08 -15.68 22.71
N MET A 38 0.05 -15.91 21.89
CA MET A 38 -0.32 -15.01 20.80
C MET A 38 -0.94 -13.74 21.36
N LYS A 39 -1.79 -13.88 22.39
CA LYS A 39 -2.36 -12.73 23.12
C LYS A 39 -1.29 -11.91 23.86
N SER A 40 -0.23 -12.54 24.35
CA SER A 40 0.87 -11.80 24.99
C SER A 40 1.79 -11.07 24.00
N VAL A 41 2.00 -11.63 22.80
CA VAL A 41 2.90 -11.05 21.79
C VAL A 41 2.20 -9.99 20.95
N PHE A 42 1.00 -10.29 20.44
CA PHE A 42 0.25 -9.41 19.56
C PHE A 42 -0.62 -8.45 20.37
N THR A 43 0.00 -7.45 20.97
CA THR A 43 -0.75 -6.27 21.43
C THR A 43 -1.30 -5.51 20.21
N GLN A 44 -2.31 -4.67 20.40
CA GLN A 44 -2.88 -3.85 19.32
C GLN A 44 -1.78 -3.09 18.54
N THR A 45 -0.81 -2.49 19.24
CA THR A 45 0.32 -1.78 18.61
C THR A 45 1.19 -2.71 17.77
N VAL A 46 1.53 -3.88 18.28
CA VAL A 46 2.35 -4.87 17.55
C VAL A 46 1.61 -5.35 16.31
N SER A 47 0.31 -5.62 16.41
CA SER A 47 -0.53 -6.03 15.28
C SER A 47 -0.54 -4.98 14.17
N LEU A 48 -0.61 -3.68 14.50
CA LEU A 48 -0.57 -2.59 13.51
C LEU A 48 0.75 -2.54 12.74
N TYR A 49 1.90 -2.65 13.43
CA TYR A 49 3.21 -2.65 12.77
C TYR A 49 3.45 -3.94 11.98
N PHE A 50 3.02 -5.07 12.52
CA PHE A 50 3.11 -6.36 11.83
C PHE A 50 2.34 -6.33 10.52
N TYR A 51 1.10 -5.81 10.54
CA TYR A 51 0.31 -5.58 9.34
C TYR A 51 1.07 -4.71 8.33
N ARG A 52 1.65 -3.57 8.74
CA ARG A 52 2.38 -2.69 7.81
C ARG A 52 3.60 -3.36 7.16
N ILE A 53 4.34 -4.18 7.91
CA ILE A 53 5.46 -4.95 7.34
C ILE A 53 4.93 -5.97 6.31
N LEU A 54 3.89 -6.72 6.66
CA LEU A 54 3.28 -7.68 5.73
C LEU A 54 2.73 -6.99 4.48
N TYR A 55 2.05 -5.86 4.65
CA TYR A 55 1.51 -5.06 3.56
C TYR A 55 2.62 -4.68 2.57
N ILE A 56 3.75 -4.13 3.05
CA ILE A 56 4.90 -3.79 2.20
C ILE A 56 5.43 -5.03 1.45
N LEU A 57 5.57 -6.16 2.14
CA LEU A 57 6.08 -7.40 1.53
C LEU A 57 5.12 -7.93 0.45
N ILE A 58 3.82 -7.92 0.74
CA ILE A 58 2.76 -8.35 -0.15
C ILE A 58 2.73 -7.49 -1.41
N PHE A 59 2.87 -6.16 -1.28
CA PHE A 59 2.93 -5.23 -2.42
C PHE A 59 4.28 -5.25 -3.16
N SER A 60 5.35 -5.67 -2.51
CA SER A 60 6.68 -5.76 -3.13
C SER A 60 6.74 -6.80 -4.24
N PHE A 61 6.06 -7.94 -4.08
CA PHE A 61 6.05 -9.00 -5.09
C PHE A 61 5.40 -8.59 -6.43
N PRO A 62 4.16 -8.08 -6.49
CA PRO A 62 3.57 -7.60 -7.74
C PRO A 62 4.31 -6.38 -8.29
N SER A 63 4.91 -5.55 -7.44
CA SER A 63 5.76 -4.43 -7.87
C SER A 63 7.02 -4.91 -8.60
N TYR A 64 7.65 -5.98 -8.10
CA TYR A 64 8.74 -6.67 -8.77
C TYR A 64 8.29 -7.24 -10.13
N LEU A 65 7.12 -7.89 -10.20
CA LEU A 65 6.59 -8.41 -11.46
C LEU A 65 6.31 -7.29 -12.47
N ALA A 66 5.79 -6.15 -12.01
CA ALA A 66 5.47 -4.98 -12.82
C ALA A 66 6.72 -4.26 -13.37
N SER A 67 7.79 -4.18 -12.58
CA SER A 67 9.06 -3.54 -12.98
C SER A 67 10.06 -4.49 -13.64
N SER A 68 9.92 -5.80 -13.40
CA SER A 68 10.90 -6.84 -13.70
C SER A 68 12.26 -6.61 -13.03
N LYS A 69 12.30 -5.91 -11.90
CA LYS A 69 13.52 -5.58 -11.13
C LYS A 69 13.27 -5.69 -9.64
N LEU A 70 14.19 -6.33 -8.92
CA LEU A 70 14.06 -6.52 -7.47
C LEU A 70 13.98 -5.18 -6.72
N ILE A 71 14.94 -4.29 -6.97
CA ILE A 71 14.96 -2.93 -6.40
C ILE A 71 15.30 -1.95 -7.51
N SER A 72 14.40 -1.01 -7.77
CA SER A 72 14.60 0.08 -8.72
C SER A 72 13.62 1.21 -8.47
N ILE A 73 13.88 2.39 -9.03
CA ILE A 73 12.92 3.52 -8.98
C ILE A 73 11.57 3.14 -9.59
N ASP A 74 11.54 2.21 -10.56
CA ASP A 74 10.31 1.72 -11.18
C ASP A 74 9.56 0.78 -10.22
N THR A 75 10.29 -0.07 -9.49
CA THR A 75 9.72 -0.95 -8.46
C THR A 75 9.11 -0.12 -7.32
N ILE A 76 9.84 0.90 -6.84
CA ILE A 76 9.35 1.82 -5.81
C ILE A 76 8.11 2.57 -6.30
N TRP A 77 8.11 3.02 -7.56
CA TRP A 77 6.95 3.68 -8.15
C TRP A 77 5.72 2.76 -8.17
N TYR A 78 5.87 1.50 -8.61
CA TYR A 78 4.76 0.55 -8.61
C TYR A 78 4.28 0.21 -7.21
N LEU A 79 5.17 0.13 -6.22
CA LEU A 79 4.80 -0.11 -4.83
C LEU A 79 3.93 1.02 -4.31
N ILE A 80 4.37 2.27 -4.45
CA ILE A 80 3.58 3.44 -4.02
C ILE A 80 2.26 3.50 -4.79
N TYR A 81 2.29 3.27 -6.11
CA TYR A 81 1.09 3.28 -6.95
C TYR A 81 0.06 2.25 -6.48
N GLY A 82 0.51 1.02 -6.23
CA GLY A 82 -0.35 -0.05 -5.73
C GLY A 82 -0.94 0.31 -4.38
N SER A 83 -0.13 0.79 -3.44
CA SER A 83 -0.61 1.09 -2.10
C SER A 83 -1.67 2.20 -2.08
N VAL A 84 -1.41 3.30 -2.80
CA VAL A 84 -2.38 4.41 -2.93
C VAL A 84 -3.65 3.97 -3.65
N ALA A 85 -3.51 3.17 -4.71
CA ALA A 85 -4.66 2.69 -5.46
C ALA A 85 -5.51 1.75 -4.60
N GLU A 86 -4.88 0.86 -3.86
CA GLU A 86 -5.57 -0.07 -2.98
C GLU A 86 -6.32 0.66 -1.86
N ASP A 87 -5.69 1.60 -1.16
CA ASP A 87 -6.34 2.34 -0.07
C ASP A 87 -7.56 3.12 -0.58
N ALA A 88 -7.44 3.79 -1.73
CA ALA A 88 -8.57 4.46 -2.37
C ALA A 88 -9.70 3.48 -2.73
N ILE A 89 -9.37 2.28 -3.25
CA ILE A 89 -10.37 1.25 -3.58
C ILE A 89 -11.01 0.71 -2.29
N TYR A 90 -10.21 0.44 -1.26
CA TYR A 90 -10.67 -0.06 0.03
C TYR A 90 -11.75 0.86 0.61
N TRP A 91 -11.49 2.17 0.71
CA TRP A 91 -12.47 3.11 1.26
C TRP A 91 -13.72 3.26 0.41
N ILE A 92 -13.59 3.19 -0.92
CA ILE A 92 -14.75 3.15 -1.83
C ILE A 92 -15.60 1.90 -1.55
N LEU A 93 -14.97 0.74 -1.36
CA LEU A 93 -15.67 -0.52 -1.13
C LEU A 93 -16.24 -0.64 0.29
N ASP A 94 -15.58 -0.06 1.30
CA ASP A 94 -16.09 -0.01 2.69
C ASP A 94 -17.29 0.96 2.83
N LEU A 95 -17.52 1.81 1.83
CA LEU A 95 -18.58 2.84 1.83
C LEU A 95 -18.49 3.79 3.05
N ARG A 96 -17.27 4.05 3.50
CA ARG A 96 -16.98 4.96 4.62
C ARG A 96 -16.03 6.07 4.19
N ILE A 97 -16.17 7.20 4.86
CA ILE A 97 -15.20 8.28 4.75
C ILE A 97 -13.93 7.82 5.49
N PRO A 98 -12.74 7.97 4.89
CA PRO A 98 -11.48 7.64 5.55
C PRO A 98 -11.37 8.30 6.92
N TYR A 99 -10.78 7.60 7.88
CA TYR A 99 -10.54 8.10 9.22
C TYR A 99 -9.20 7.61 9.77
N SER A 100 -8.65 8.34 10.73
CA SER A 100 -7.39 7.96 11.37
C SER A 100 -7.57 6.77 12.30
N TRP A 101 -7.06 5.61 11.88
CA TRP A 101 -7.03 4.38 12.67
C TRP A 101 -5.65 4.10 13.28
N ALA A 102 -4.60 4.77 12.81
CA ALA A 102 -3.26 4.71 13.38
C ALA A 102 -2.56 6.07 13.29
N TRP A 103 -1.56 6.29 14.16
CA TRP A 103 -0.80 7.54 14.20
C TRP A 103 -0.05 7.84 12.89
N PHE A 104 0.36 6.80 12.15
CA PHE A 104 1.03 6.92 10.85
C PHE A 104 0.07 7.05 9.66
N TYR A 105 -1.25 7.01 9.91
CA TYR A 105 -2.29 7.19 8.91
C TYR A 105 -3.17 8.40 9.29
N PRO A 106 -2.60 9.62 9.25
CA PRO A 106 -3.34 10.82 9.62
C PRO A 106 -4.31 11.20 8.49
N VAL A 107 -5.56 11.52 8.86
CA VAL A 107 -6.63 11.89 7.93
C VAL A 107 -7.13 13.28 8.29
N TYR A 108 -7.22 14.16 7.30
CA TYR A 108 -7.71 15.52 7.46
C TYR A 108 -8.93 15.75 6.57
N TYR A 109 -10.09 16.06 7.18
CA TYR A 109 -11.37 16.21 6.47
C TYR A 109 -11.70 15.06 5.51
N GLY A 110 -11.45 13.81 5.93
CA GLY A 110 -11.70 12.62 5.12
C GLY A 110 -10.67 12.37 4.01
N ILE A 111 -9.56 13.11 3.99
CA ILE A 111 -8.45 12.94 3.05
C ILE A 111 -7.26 12.31 3.78
N PRO A 112 -6.87 11.07 3.42
CA PRO A 112 -5.65 10.45 3.94
C PRO A 112 -4.41 11.22 3.48
N ILE A 113 -3.61 11.68 4.43
CA ILE A 113 -2.43 12.51 4.13
C ILE A 113 -1.32 11.67 3.52
N ASP A 114 -1.17 10.41 3.94
CA ASP A 114 -0.18 9.49 3.41
C ASP A 114 -0.43 9.16 1.93
N ASP A 115 -1.69 9.00 1.50
CA ASP A 115 -2.03 8.85 0.08
C ASP A 115 -1.68 10.08 -0.73
N VAL A 116 -1.96 11.28 -0.20
CA VAL A 116 -1.58 12.54 -0.86
C VAL A 116 -0.06 12.62 -1.03
N ILE A 117 0.71 12.25 0.01
CA ILE A 117 2.17 12.16 -0.07
C ILE A 117 2.59 11.13 -1.14
N GLY A 118 1.91 9.98 -1.19
CA GLY A 118 2.12 8.96 -2.22
C GLY A 118 1.92 9.49 -3.63
N LEU A 119 0.80 10.18 -3.90
CA LEU A 119 0.51 10.81 -5.19
C LEU A 119 1.57 11.84 -5.59
N VAL A 120 2.01 12.67 -4.64
CA VAL A 120 3.10 13.65 -4.88
C VAL A 120 4.40 12.92 -5.22
N ALA A 121 4.76 11.85 -4.50
CA ALA A 121 5.95 11.06 -4.78
C ALA A 121 5.91 10.40 -6.17
N LEU A 122 4.75 9.85 -6.57
CA LEU A 122 4.56 9.28 -7.90
C LEU A 122 4.78 10.32 -9.00
N PHE A 123 4.25 11.53 -8.82
CA PHE A 123 4.43 12.63 -9.75
C PHE A 123 5.89 13.07 -9.86
N ILE A 124 6.58 13.24 -8.72
CA ILE A 124 8.00 13.61 -8.67
C ILE A 124 8.86 12.57 -9.41
N ILE A 125 8.63 11.28 -9.18
CA ILE A 125 9.39 10.21 -9.85
C ILE A 125 9.19 10.25 -11.38
N ILE A 126 7.95 10.47 -11.85
CA ILE A 126 7.68 10.61 -13.29
C ILE A 126 8.45 11.80 -13.86
N LYS A 127 8.37 12.97 -13.20
CA LYS A 127 9.05 14.19 -13.64
C LYS A 127 10.56 14.05 -13.67
N TYR A 128 11.14 13.45 -12.62
CA TYR A 128 12.57 13.14 -12.58
C TYR A 128 13.01 12.28 -13.77
N LYS A 129 12.22 11.25 -14.12
CA LYS A 129 12.52 10.38 -15.27
C LYS A 129 12.32 11.05 -16.62
N GLU A 130 11.40 11.99 -16.74
CA GLU A 130 11.26 12.84 -17.94
C GLU A 130 12.49 13.72 -18.13
N LEU A 131 12.91 14.43 -17.08
CA LEU A 131 14.07 15.30 -17.11
C LEU A 131 15.35 14.53 -17.46
N ARG A 132 15.56 13.38 -16.80
CA ARG A 132 16.75 12.55 -17.05
C ARG A 132 16.75 11.91 -18.44
N ARG A 133 15.59 11.76 -19.11
CA ARG A 133 15.56 11.34 -20.52
C ARG A 133 15.89 12.47 -21.49
N LYS A 134 15.56 13.72 -21.15
CA LYS A 134 15.88 14.89 -21.99
C LYS A 134 17.38 15.23 -21.99
N ILE A 135 18.05 15.06 -20.85
CA ILE A 135 19.48 15.35 -20.71
C ILE A 135 20.36 14.36 -21.50
N TRP A 136 19.90 13.11 -21.63
CA TRP A 136 20.68 12.02 -22.25
C TRP A 136 20.18 11.65 -23.66
N ARG A 137 19.37 12.52 -24.27
CA ARG A 137 18.97 12.45 -25.68
C ARG A 137 19.66 13.59 -26.42
#